data_AF-A0AAE1LZN3-F1
#
_entry.id   AF-A0AAE1LZN3-F1
#
_cell.length_a   1.000
_cell.length_b   1.000
_cell.length_c   1.000
_cell.angle_alpha   90.00
_cell.angle_beta   90.00
_cell.angle_gamma   90.00
#
_symmetry.space_group_name_H-M   'P 1'
#
loop_
_entity.id
_entity.type
_entity.pdbx_description
1 polymer ?
#
loop_
_entity_poly.entity_id
_entity_poly.type
_entity_poly.pdbx_seq_one_letter_code
_entity_poly.pdbx_strand_id
1 'polypeptide(L)'
;MESKLEADQYSTPEEFIRDAKLIFTNCRRYNPENTPYAKSASKLEKYMWKQIKGCTRKWSYLEPWESYAPLQVSEDMYRNKDKARKPVQGCKMV
;
A
#
# COMPACT_ATOMS: atom_id res chain seq x y z
N MET A 1 -2.00 -4.64 13.74
CA MET A 1 -2.99 -4.15 12.76
C MET A 1 -4.39 -4.21 13.35
N GLU A 2 -4.84 -5.36 13.86
CA GLU A 2 -6.11 -5.50 14.56
C GLU A 2 -6.31 -4.45 15.67
N SER A 3 -5.37 -4.33 16.60
CA SER A 3 -5.45 -3.30 17.67
C SER A 3 -5.53 -1.85 17.16
N LYS A 4 -4.92 -1.54 16.01
CA LYS A 4 -5.01 -0.21 15.38
C LYS A 4 -6.38 0.01 14.73
N LEU A 5 -6.94 -1.05 14.15
CA LEU A 5 -8.26 -1.03 13.52
C LEU A 5 -9.36 -0.85 14.57
N GLU A 6 -9.34 -1.64 15.63
CA GLU A 6 -10.33 -1.56 16.73
C GLU A 6 -10.26 -0.24 17.51
N ALA A 7 -9.12 0.44 17.45
CA ALA A 7 -8.93 1.76 18.06
C ALA A 7 -9.14 2.93 17.08
N ASP A 8 -9.74 2.69 15.90
CA ASP A 8 -9.99 3.68 14.85
C ASP A 8 -8.75 4.50 14.44
N GLN A 9 -7.55 3.89 14.51
CA GLN A 9 -6.28 4.56 14.21
C GLN A 9 -5.93 4.57 12.71
N TYR A 10 -6.87 4.16 11.85
CA TYR A 10 -6.76 4.30 10.40
C TYR A 10 -7.76 5.35 9.94
N SER A 11 -7.29 6.57 9.71
CA SER A 11 -8.19 7.67 9.32
C SER A 11 -8.74 7.50 7.91
N THR A 12 -8.02 6.75 7.05
CA THR A 12 -8.46 6.43 5.69
C THR A 12 -8.12 4.97 5.34
N PRO A 13 -8.85 4.35 4.40
CA PRO A 13 -8.56 2.97 3.96
C PRO A 13 -7.16 2.81 3.37
N GLU A 14 -6.60 3.86 2.78
CA GLU A 14 -5.22 3.88 2.27
C GLU A 14 -4.20 3.62 3.38
N GLU A 15 -4.47 4.07 4.61
CA GLU A 15 -3.61 3.82 5.76
C GLU A 15 -3.59 2.33 6.14
N PHE A 16 -4.75 1.70 6.14
CA PHE A 16 -4.87 0.26 6.36
C PHE A 16 -4.18 -0.53 5.24
N ILE A 17 -4.41 -0.14 3.98
CA ILE A 17 -3.78 -0.76 2.79
C ILE A 17 -2.26 -0.63 2.86
N ARG A 18 -1.73 0.51 3.33
CA ARG A 18 -0.29 0.69 3.50
C ARG A 18 0.30 -0.32 4.48
N ASP A 19 -0.29 -0.48 5.66
CA ASP A 19 0.18 -1.46 6.65
C ASP A 19 0.06 -2.91 6.11
N ALA A 20 -1.04 -3.25 5.44
CA ALA A 20 -1.21 -4.58 4.82
C ALA A 20 -0.16 -4.87 3.74
N LYS A 21 0.14 -3.88 2.88
CA LYS A 21 1.17 -4.01 1.85
C LYS A 21 2.56 -4.21 2.46
N LEU A 22 2.88 -3.54 3.56
CA LEU A 22 4.14 -3.74 4.25
C LEU A 22 4.32 -5.20 4.68
N ILE A 23 3.26 -5.86 5.15
CA ILE A 23 3.28 -7.29 5.49
C ILE A 23 3.61 -8.13 4.25
N PHE A 24 2.93 -7.90 3.12
CA PHE A 24 3.17 -8.68 1.90
C PHE A 24 4.56 -8.47 1.33
N THR A 25 5.02 -7.22 1.29
CA THR A 25 6.36 -6.85 0.79
C THR A 25 7.45 -7.45 1.68
N ASN A 26 7.33 -7.31 3.00
CA ASN A 26 8.29 -7.92 3.93
C ASN A 26 8.28 -9.45 3.80
N CYS A 27 7.09 -10.07 3.66
CA CYS A 27 7.00 -11.49 3.45
C CYS A 27 7.77 -11.94 2.21
N ARG A 28 7.56 -11.30 1.06
CA ARG A 28 8.28 -11.62 -0.19
C ARG A 28 9.78 -11.30 -0.13
N ARG A 29 10.17 -10.27 0.62
CA ARG A 29 11.58 -9.88 0.78
C ARG A 29 12.38 -10.91 1.56
N TYR A 30 11.80 -11.45 2.63
CA TYR A 30 12.52 -12.35 3.55
C TYR A 30 12.25 -13.83 3.31
N ASN A 31 11.22 -14.17 2.52
CA ASN A 31 10.85 -15.56 2.27
C ASN A 31 10.92 -15.88 0.78
N PRO A 32 11.63 -16.95 0.37
CA PRO A 32 11.66 -17.39 -1.03
C PRO A 32 10.27 -17.69 -1.59
N GLU A 33 10.08 -17.46 -2.89
CA GLU A 33 8.75 -17.56 -3.55
C GLU A 33 8.13 -18.96 -3.51
N ASN A 34 8.94 -20.01 -3.40
CA ASN A 34 8.48 -21.38 -3.33
C ASN A 34 7.89 -21.76 -1.95
N THR A 35 8.12 -20.93 -0.92
CA THR A 35 7.65 -21.18 0.44
C THR A 35 6.14 -21.02 0.57
N PRO A 36 5.50 -21.73 1.51
CA PRO A 36 4.09 -21.52 1.82
C PRO A 36 3.79 -20.07 2.27
N TYR A 37 4.77 -19.38 2.87
CA TYR A 37 4.61 -18.00 3.34
C TYR A 37 4.46 -17.02 2.19
N ALA A 38 5.37 -17.05 1.21
CA ALA A 38 5.30 -16.18 0.03
C ALA A 38 4.02 -16.47 -0.79
N LYS A 39 3.67 -17.74 -0.98
CA LYS A 39 2.40 -18.14 -1.63
C LYS A 39 1.17 -17.64 -0.90
N SER A 40 1.17 -17.68 0.44
CA SER A 40 0.06 -17.20 1.26
C SER A 40 -0.06 -15.67 1.20
N ALA A 41 1.04 -14.94 1.24
CA ALA A 41 1.05 -13.49 1.07
C ALA A 41 0.42 -13.07 -0.26
N SER A 42 0.77 -13.72 -1.36
CA SER A 42 0.19 -13.43 -2.68
C SER A 42 -1.30 -13.78 -2.77
N LYS A 43 -1.75 -14.86 -2.12
CA LYS A 43 -3.18 -15.21 -2.05
C LYS A 43 -3.96 -14.19 -1.22
N LEU A 44 -3.42 -13.80 -0.07
CA LEU A 44 -4.06 -12.85 0.84
C LEU A 44 -4.14 -11.44 0.22
N GLU A 45 -3.09 -10.98 -0.47
CA GLU A 45 -3.10 -9.72 -1.21
C GLU A 45 -4.20 -9.70 -2.29
N LYS A 46 -4.32 -10.78 -3.08
CA LYS A 46 -5.40 -10.92 -4.07
C LYS A 46 -6.79 -10.91 -3.43
N TYR A 47 -6.95 -11.62 -2.32
CA TYR A 47 -8.22 -11.64 -1.58
C TYR A 47 -8.58 -10.25 -1.04
N MET A 48 -7.63 -9.54 -0.45
CA MET A 48 -7.82 -8.18 0.06
C MET A 48 -8.33 -7.25 -1.05
N TRP A 49 -7.68 -7.25 -2.23
CA TRP A 49 -8.12 -6.43 -3.35
C TRP A 49 -9.50 -6.80 -3.87
N LYS A 50 -9.84 -8.09 -3.87
CA LYS A 50 -11.21 -8.54 -4.20
C LYS A 50 -12.23 -7.96 -3.21
N GLN A 51 -11.92 -7.94 -1.91
CA GLN A 51 -12.80 -7.36 -0.89
C GLN A 51 -12.92 -5.83 -1.04
N ILE A 52 -11.81 -5.12 -1.24
CA ILE A 52 -11.83 -3.66 -1.44
C ILE A 52 -12.71 -3.27 -2.64
N LYS A 53 -12.58 -4.01 -3.75
CA LYS A 53 -13.42 -3.81 -4.95
C LYS A 53 -14.88 -4.17 -4.71
N GLY A 54 -15.15 -5.24 -3.96
CA GLY A 54 -16.51 -5.69 -3.62
C GLY A 54 -17.22 -4.77 -2.63
N CYS A 55 -16.50 -4.16 -1.70
CA CYS A 55 -17.08 -3.34 -0.64
C CYS A 55 -17.64 -2.01 -1.14
N THR A 56 -17.26 -1.47 -2.31
CA THR A 56 -17.53 -0.04 -2.50
C THR A 56 -17.45 0.56 -3.90
N ARG A 57 -18.59 1.18 -4.26
CA ARG A 57 -18.72 2.33 -5.18
C ARG A 57 -18.01 3.60 -4.68
N LYS A 58 -17.74 3.71 -3.37
CA LYS A 58 -17.18 4.90 -2.69
C LYS A 58 -15.65 4.98 -2.67
N TRP A 59 -14.98 3.85 -2.86
CA TRP A 59 -13.52 3.71 -2.89
C TRP A 59 -13.04 3.24 -4.28
N SER A 60 -13.81 3.56 -5.32
CA SER A 60 -13.58 3.12 -6.71
C SER A 60 -12.27 3.62 -7.30
N TYR A 61 -11.62 4.59 -6.67
CA TYR A 61 -10.31 5.13 -7.05
C TYR A 61 -9.13 4.37 -6.42
N LEU A 62 -9.40 3.44 -5.49
CA LEU A 62 -8.37 2.58 -4.92
C LEU A 62 -8.03 1.46 -5.90
N GLU A 63 -6.99 1.70 -6.71
CA GLU A 63 -6.48 0.71 -7.65
C GLU A 63 -5.26 -0.04 -7.09
N PRO A 64 -5.09 -1.33 -7.42
CA PRO A 64 -3.82 -2.01 -7.26
C PRO A 64 -2.74 -1.25 -8.03
N TRP A 65 -1.63 -0.91 -7.36
CA TRP A 65 -0.54 -0.12 -7.95
C TRP A 65 0.15 -0.78 -9.15
N GLU A 66 -0.12 -2.05 -9.44
CA GLU A 66 0.27 -2.71 -10.71
C GLU A 66 -0.30 -1.99 -11.94
N SER A 67 -1.41 -1.24 -11.80
CA SER A 67 -2.02 -0.47 -12.90
C SER A 67 -1.31 0.86 -13.22
N TYR A 68 -0.42 1.35 -12.36
CA TYR A 68 0.28 2.64 -12.49
C TYR A 68 1.81 2.50 -12.53
N ALA A 69 2.35 1.43 -13.11
CA ALA A 69 3.81 1.29 -13.23
C ALA A 69 4.40 2.35 -14.19
N PRO A 70 5.31 3.22 -13.69
CA PRO A 70 6.63 3.27 -14.31
C PRO A 70 7.78 3.27 -13.27
N LEU A 71 8.72 2.34 -13.49
CA LEU A 71 10.15 2.32 -13.16
C LEU A 71 10.58 2.62 -11.70
N GLN A 72 10.98 1.55 -11.00
CA GLN A 72 11.88 1.57 -9.82
C GLN A 72 11.53 2.57 -8.71
N VAL A 73 10.46 2.30 -7.97
CA VAL A 73 10.29 2.92 -6.63
C VAL A 73 11.22 2.17 -5.67
N SER A 74 12.39 2.73 -5.39
CA SER A 74 13.33 2.17 -4.42
C SER A 74 12.70 2.13 -3.01
N GLU A 75 13.07 1.11 -2.23
CA GLU A 75 12.57 0.84 -0.88
C GLU A 75 12.69 2.04 0.09
N ASP A 76 13.56 2.99 -0.24
CA ASP A 76 13.87 4.21 0.51
C ASP A 76 12.73 5.23 0.52
N MET A 77 11.86 5.24 -0.50
CA MET A 77 10.72 6.16 -0.62
C MET A 77 9.60 5.84 0.38
N TYR A 78 9.37 4.56 0.66
CA TYR A 78 8.35 4.13 1.63
C TYR A 78 8.75 4.44 3.08
N ARG A 79 10.06 4.59 3.34
CA ARG A 79 10.64 4.76 4.67
C ARG A 79 10.78 6.23 5.10
N ASN A 80 10.75 7.20 4.19
CA ASN A 80 11.11 8.59 4.51
C ASN A 80 10.01 9.61 4.14
N LYS A 81 9.28 10.10 5.15
CA LYS A 81 8.20 11.11 5.00
C LYS A 81 8.71 12.47 4.51
N ASP A 82 10.00 12.77 4.64
CA ASP A 82 10.57 14.07 4.29
C ASP A 82 10.82 14.23 2.79
N LYS A 83 10.92 13.13 2.04
CA LYS A 83 11.08 13.13 0.57
C LYS A 83 9.75 13.13 -0.20
N ALA A 84 8.62 12.95 0.49
CA ALA A 84 7.29 12.98 -0.11
C ALA A 84 6.78 14.42 -0.38
N ARG A 85 7.43 15.44 0.20
CA ARG A 85 7.12 16.84 -0.10
C ARG A 85 7.84 17.23 -1.39
N LYS A 86 7.13 17.14 -2.53
CA LYS A 86 7.58 17.77 -3.78
C LYS A 86 7.92 19.24 -3.47
N PRO A 87 8.96 19.84 -4.07
CA PRO A 87 9.08 21.29 -4.02
C PRO A 87 7.79 21.84 -4.63
N VAL A 88 7.04 22.62 -3.86
CA VAL A 88 6.02 23.49 -4.42
C VAL A 88 6.75 24.39 -5.41
N GLN A 89 6.60 24.11 -6.70
CA GLN A 89 6.94 25.09 -7.73
C GLN A 89 6.14 26.33 -7.36
N GLY A 90 6.83 27.35 -6.86
CA GLY A 90 6.21 28.59 -6.44
C GLY A 90 5.40 29.13 -7.62
N CYS A 91 4.10 29.33 -7.40
CA CYS A 91 3.35 30.32 -8.14
C CYS A 91 4.12 31.64 -7.98
N LYS A 92 4.83 32.04 -9.03
CA LYS A 92 5.24 33.43 -9.17
C LYS A 92 3.94 34.22 -9.31
N MET A 93 3.60 34.91 -8.24
CA MET A 93 2.65 36.02 -8.25
C MET A 93 3.31 37.14 -9.05
N VAL A 94 2.92 37.33 -10.30
CA VAL A 94 2.84 38.62 -11.02
C VAL A 94 1.89 38.46 -12.20
#